data_AF-A0A949DYW3-F1
#
_entry.id   AF-A0A949DYW3-F1
#
_cell.length_a   1.000
_cell.length_b   1.000
_cell.length_c   1.000
_cell.angle_alpha   90.00
_cell.angle_beta   90.00
_cell.angle_gamma   90.00
#
_symmetry.space_group_name_H-M   'P 1'
#
loop_
_entity.id
_entity.type
_entity.pdbx_description
1 polymer ?
#
loop_
_entity_poly.entity_id
_entity_poly.type
_entity_poly.pdbx_seq_one_letter_code
_entity_poly.pdbx_strand_id
1 'polypeptide(L)'
;MSAQLAPRPARQAKPKPNLRALEAPKQRAATMPFVFVMAAILAIGMVGMVVLATALQDQAFAVQAKQHEANALANRVSQLESQVADARSIKNLAIAAQGLGMRPNPYAVPMRLSDGKVFGTPRPVLGNEVPETRYLSDAEAAAQIAAYNQTEADRIARLKAAAAAKKAAEAAKKAEAATNQTGTDQ
;
A
#
# COMPACT_ATOMS: atom_id res chain seq x y z
N MET A 1 -2.12 117.52 88.55
CA MET A 1 -2.70 116.17 88.72
C MET A 1 -2.64 115.46 87.37
N SER A 2 -1.89 114.37 87.33
CA SER A 2 -1.56 113.53 86.17
C SER A 2 -2.76 112.68 85.74
N ALA A 3 -3.09 112.69 84.44
CA ALA A 3 -4.05 111.78 83.84
C ALA A 3 -3.37 110.91 82.76
N GLN A 4 -3.24 109.65 83.15
CA GLN A 4 -2.93 108.38 82.50
C GLN A 4 -2.73 108.28 80.97
N LEU A 5 -1.72 107.45 80.63
CA LEU A 5 -1.42 106.87 79.32
C LEU A 5 -2.65 106.24 78.64
N ALA A 6 -2.85 106.57 77.37
CA ALA A 6 -3.70 105.82 76.45
C ALA A 6 -2.83 104.94 75.51
N PRO A 7 -3.04 103.62 75.46
CA PRO A 7 -2.25 102.70 74.63
C PRO A 7 -2.73 102.69 73.18
N ARG A 8 -1.80 102.74 72.22
CA ARG A 8 -2.10 102.68 70.76
C ARG A 8 -1.85 101.26 70.22
N PRO A 9 -2.74 100.71 69.38
CA PRO A 9 -3.04 99.28 69.34
C PRO A 9 -2.01 98.40 68.62
N ALA A 10 -1.94 97.16 69.12
CA ALA A 10 -1.16 96.06 68.56
C ALA A 10 -1.62 95.70 67.14
N ARG A 11 -0.64 95.45 66.27
CA ARG A 11 -0.79 95.03 64.87
C ARG A 11 -1.49 93.67 64.83
N GLN A 12 -2.72 93.62 64.34
CA GLN A 12 -3.50 92.40 64.21
C GLN A 12 -2.81 91.43 63.22
N ALA A 13 -2.30 90.32 63.73
CA ALA A 13 -1.87 89.20 62.92
C ALA A 13 -3.10 88.56 62.29
N LYS A 14 -3.20 88.61 60.95
CA LYS A 14 -4.29 87.94 60.22
C LYS A 14 -4.26 86.43 60.51
N PRO A 15 -5.42 85.80 60.79
CA PRO A 15 -5.48 84.36 61.04
C PRO A 15 -5.08 83.60 59.77
N LYS A 16 -4.15 82.65 59.91
CA LYS A 16 -3.78 81.73 58.82
C LYS A 16 -4.92 80.71 58.65
N PRO A 17 -5.34 80.38 57.41
CA PRO A 17 -6.36 79.37 57.20
C PRO A 17 -5.84 78.00 57.64
N ASN A 18 -6.57 77.32 58.51
CA ASN A 18 -6.28 75.95 58.91
C ASN A 18 -6.75 75.01 57.79
N LEU A 19 -5.81 74.56 56.95
CA LEU A 19 -6.06 73.51 55.97
C LEU A 19 -6.20 72.18 56.70
N ARG A 20 -7.42 71.62 56.66
CA ARG A 20 -7.73 70.30 57.23
C ARG A 20 -7.42 69.25 56.17
N ALA A 21 -6.53 68.31 56.47
CA ALA A 21 -6.30 67.17 55.59
C ALA A 21 -7.60 66.35 55.53
N LEU A 22 -8.24 66.31 54.35
CA LEU A 22 -9.25 65.30 54.08
C LEU A 22 -8.53 63.96 53.94
N GLU A 23 -9.04 62.93 54.59
CA GLU A 23 -8.57 61.56 54.38
C GLU A 23 -8.66 61.25 52.89
N ALA A 24 -7.52 60.91 52.28
CA ALA A 24 -7.50 60.45 50.90
C ALA A 24 -8.44 59.24 50.82
N PRO A 25 -9.49 59.27 49.97
CA PRO A 25 -10.36 58.12 49.84
C PRO A 25 -9.48 56.97 49.40
N LYS A 26 -9.40 55.94 50.23
CA LYS A 26 -8.70 54.70 49.94
C LYS A 26 -9.53 53.96 48.90
N GLN A 27 -9.58 54.51 47.68
CA GLN A 27 -10.15 53.87 46.52
C GLN A 27 -9.26 52.66 46.25
N ARG A 28 -9.58 51.55 46.91
CA ARG A 28 -9.22 50.24 46.39
C ARG A 28 -9.93 50.21 45.05
N ALA A 29 -9.20 50.51 43.99
CA ALA A 29 -9.65 50.32 42.62
C ALA A 29 -10.33 48.95 42.57
N ALA A 30 -11.44 48.85 41.84
CA ALA A 30 -12.28 47.66 41.77
C ALA A 30 -11.56 46.50 41.03
N THR A 31 -10.37 46.12 41.49
CA THR A 31 -9.52 45.07 40.96
C THR A 31 -10.17 43.71 41.16
N MET A 32 -10.89 43.50 42.26
CA MET A 32 -11.61 42.24 42.48
C MET A 32 -12.63 41.92 41.36
N PRO A 33 -13.61 42.78 41.04
CA PRO A 33 -14.55 42.47 39.96
C PRO A 33 -13.88 42.43 38.57
N PHE A 34 -12.87 43.27 38.30
CA PHE A 34 -12.14 43.22 37.03
C PHE A 34 -11.39 41.89 36.84
N VAL A 35 -10.70 41.41 37.87
CA VAL A 35 -9.99 40.12 37.83
C VAL A 35 -10.96 38.96 37.65
N PHE A 36 -12.15 39.02 38.26
CA PHE A 36 -13.20 38.01 38.04
C PHE A 36 -13.68 37.96 36.59
N VAL A 37 -13.93 39.11 35.97
CA VAL A 37 -14.35 39.16 34.56
C VAL A 37 -13.25 38.63 33.64
N MET A 38 -11.99 39.03 33.88
CA MET A 38 -10.84 38.51 33.14
C MET A 38 -10.70 36.99 33.28
N ALA A 39 -10.79 36.48 34.51
CA ALA A 39 -10.73 35.04 34.77
C ALA A 39 -11.87 34.28 34.08
N ALA A 40 -13.08 34.83 34.08
CA ALA A 40 -14.22 34.24 33.38
C ALA A 40 -14.00 34.17 31.86
N ILE A 41 -13.50 35.25 31.25
CA ILE A 41 -13.17 35.28 29.81
C ILE A 41 -12.08 34.24 29.49
N LEU A 42 -11.05 34.15 30.33
CA LEU A 42 -9.97 33.16 30.17
C LEU A 42 -10.50 31.73 30.27
N ALA A 43 -11.35 31.46 31.26
CA ALA A 43 -11.97 30.15 31.43
C ALA A 43 -12.84 29.76 30.22
N ILE A 44 -13.67 30.69 29.72
CA ILE A 44 -14.49 30.47 28.51
C ILE A 44 -13.60 30.22 27.29
N GLY A 45 -12.53 31.00 27.12
CA GLY A 45 -11.57 30.81 26.04
C GLY A 45 -10.88 29.44 26.08
N MET A 46 -10.47 28.99 27.26
CA MET A 46 -9.89 27.65 27.45
C MET A 46 -10.88 26.54 27.10
N VAL A 47 -12.12 26.63 27.59
CA VAL A 47 -13.16 25.64 27.28
C VAL A 47 -13.46 25.64 25.78
N GLY A 48 -13.56 26.82 25.16
CA GLY A 48 -13.76 26.96 23.71
C GLY A 48 -12.61 26.34 22.89
N MET A 49 -11.36 26.57 23.29
CA MET A 49 -10.19 25.97 22.64
C MET A 49 -10.18 24.45 22.77
N VAL A 50 -10.52 23.91 23.95
CA VAL A 50 -10.58 22.47 24.19
C VAL A 50 -11.67 21.84 23.35
N VAL A 51 -12.89 22.39 23.35
CA VAL A 51 -14.00 21.85 22.54
C VAL A 51 -13.67 21.93 21.04
N LEU A 52 -13.03 23.00 20.58
CA LEU A 52 -12.59 23.12 19.20
C LEU A 52 -11.52 22.07 18.87
N ALA A 53 -10.52 21.90 19.74
CA ALA A 53 -9.49 20.89 19.60
C ALA A 53 -10.08 19.46 19.60
N THR A 54 -11.12 19.20 20.39
CA THR A 54 -11.84 17.93 20.41
C THR A 54 -12.72 17.74 19.16
N ALA A 55 -13.38 18.79 18.67
CA ALA A 55 -14.20 18.72 17.45
C ALA A 55 -13.36 18.43 16.20
N LEU A 56 -12.10 18.88 16.17
CA LEU A 56 -11.14 18.52 15.13
C LEU A 56 -10.78 17.01 15.18
N GLN A 57 -10.85 16.36 16.34
CA GLN A 57 -10.63 14.91 16.45
C GLN A 57 -11.80 14.12 15.86
N ASP A 58 -13.05 14.55 16.06
CA ASP A 58 -14.23 13.89 15.47
C ASP A 58 -14.33 14.07 13.94
N GLN A 59 -13.91 15.23 13.42
CA GLN A 59 -13.88 15.48 11.97
C GLN A 59 -12.81 14.64 11.26
N ALA A 60 -11.68 14.36 11.92
CA ALA A 60 -10.64 13.49 11.38
C ALA A 60 -11.16 12.07 11.14
N PHE A 61 -12.00 11.54 12.04
CA PHE A 61 -12.61 10.22 11.86
C PHE A 61 -13.64 10.18 10.72
N ALA A 62 -14.45 11.23 10.56
CA ALA A 62 -15.42 11.31 9.45
C ALA A 62 -14.73 11.39 8.08
N VAL A 63 -13.65 12.16 7.96
CA VAL A 63 -12.85 12.24 6.74
C VAL A 63 -12.10 10.93 6.49
N GLN A 64 -11.53 10.31 7.52
CA GLN A 64 -10.87 9.01 7.40
C GLN A 64 -11.83 7.91 6.95
N ALA A 65 -13.07 7.88 7.45
CA ALA A 65 -14.09 6.93 7.00
C ALA A 65 -14.39 7.09 5.50
N LYS A 66 -14.54 8.33 5.02
CA LYS A 66 -14.76 8.63 3.60
C LYS A 66 -13.54 8.31 2.73
N GLN A 67 -12.34 8.55 3.24
CA GLN A 67 -11.09 8.18 2.57
C GLN A 67 -10.95 6.65 2.48
N HIS A 68 -11.33 5.92 3.53
CA HIS A 68 -11.35 4.46 3.53
C HIS A 68 -12.32 3.88 2.50
N GLU A 69 -13.54 4.42 2.40
CA GLU A 69 -14.51 4.04 1.37
C GLU A 69 -13.95 4.29 -0.04
N ALA A 70 -13.36 5.46 -0.28
CA ALA A 70 -12.75 5.80 -1.56
C ALA A 70 -11.58 4.87 -1.92
N ASN A 71 -10.70 4.56 -0.96
CA ASN A 71 -9.60 3.62 -1.17
C ASN A 71 -10.10 2.19 -1.43
N ALA A 72 -11.14 1.75 -0.74
CA ALA A 72 -11.74 0.43 -0.98
C ALA A 72 -12.35 0.33 -2.39
N LEU A 73 -13.00 1.39 -2.87
CA LEU A 73 -13.54 1.46 -4.22
C LEU A 73 -12.42 1.50 -5.28
N ALA A 74 -11.38 2.29 -5.07
CA ALA A 74 -10.23 2.34 -5.97
C ALA A 74 -9.54 0.98 -6.10
N ASN A 75 -9.36 0.26 -4.98
CA ASN A 75 -8.82 -1.09 -4.98
C ASN A 75 -9.69 -2.06 -5.78
N ARG A 76 -11.03 -1.97 -5.66
CA ARG A 76 -11.95 -2.80 -6.46
C ARG A 76 -11.83 -2.49 -7.94
N VAL A 77 -11.79 -1.22 -8.33
CA VAL A 77 -11.64 -0.83 -9.74
C VAL A 77 -10.35 -1.41 -10.32
N SER A 78 -9.22 -1.25 -9.63
CA SER A 78 -7.95 -1.82 -10.07
C SER A 78 -7.99 -3.35 -10.21
N GLN A 79 -8.66 -4.05 -9.29
CA GLN A 79 -8.86 -5.50 -9.40
C GLN A 79 -9.71 -5.88 -10.61
N LEU A 80 -10.81 -5.17 -10.88
CA LEU A 80 -11.64 -5.44 -12.05
C LEU A 80 -10.89 -5.14 -13.36
N GLU A 81 -10.13 -4.06 -13.41
CA GLU A 81 -9.30 -3.71 -14.57
C GLU A 81 -8.26 -4.80 -14.84
N SER A 82 -7.62 -5.33 -13.79
CA SER A 82 -6.70 -6.48 -13.93
C SER A 82 -7.41 -7.70 -14.50
N GLN A 83 -8.59 -8.05 -13.99
CA GLN A 83 -9.35 -9.20 -14.49
C GLN A 83 -9.77 -9.03 -15.95
N VAL A 84 -10.17 -7.82 -16.35
CA VAL A 84 -10.52 -7.51 -17.74
C VAL A 84 -9.28 -7.56 -18.62
N ALA A 85 -8.13 -7.06 -18.16
CA ALA A 85 -6.87 -7.15 -18.88
C ALA A 85 -6.43 -8.62 -19.08
N ASP A 86 -6.56 -9.44 -18.04
CA ASP A 86 -6.28 -10.87 -18.11
C ASP A 86 -7.23 -11.59 -19.08
N ALA A 87 -8.53 -11.31 -19.02
CA ALA A 87 -9.53 -11.88 -19.93
C ALA A 87 -9.29 -11.47 -21.39
N ARG A 88 -8.84 -10.23 -21.64
CA ARG A 88 -8.49 -9.70 -22.97
C ARG A 88 -7.08 -10.08 -23.42
N SER A 89 -6.30 -10.77 -22.59
CA SER A 89 -4.95 -11.17 -22.94
C SER A 89 -4.95 -12.12 -24.15
N ILE A 90 -3.89 -12.04 -24.95
CA ILE A 90 -3.72 -12.87 -26.16
C ILE A 90 -3.83 -14.36 -25.81
N LYS A 91 -3.29 -14.77 -24.67
CA LYS A 91 -3.37 -16.15 -24.17
C LYS A 91 -4.84 -16.58 -23.99
N ASN A 92 -5.63 -15.82 -23.23
CA ASN A 92 -7.03 -16.17 -22.95
C ASN A 92 -7.90 -16.12 -24.21
N LEU A 93 -7.68 -15.12 -25.08
CA LEU A 93 -8.37 -15.04 -26.37
C LEU A 93 -8.04 -16.25 -27.26
N ALA A 94 -6.78 -16.68 -27.29
CA ALA A 94 -6.38 -17.84 -28.09
C ALA A 94 -6.97 -19.15 -27.53
N ILE A 95 -7.02 -19.32 -26.20
CA ILE A 95 -7.67 -20.47 -25.57
C ILE A 95 -9.17 -20.48 -25.89
N ALA A 96 -9.86 -19.34 -25.76
CA ALA A 96 -11.28 -19.24 -26.09
C ALA A 96 -11.55 -19.51 -27.58
N ALA A 97 -10.71 -18.97 -28.47
CA ALA A 97 -10.81 -19.21 -29.91
C ALA A 97 -10.62 -20.69 -30.25
N GLN A 98 -9.65 -21.37 -29.61
CA GLN A 98 -9.46 -22.82 -29.76
C GLN A 98 -10.67 -23.62 -29.27
N GLY A 99 -11.30 -23.21 -28.16
CA GLY A 99 -12.54 -23.80 -27.66
C GLY A 99 -13.71 -23.68 -28.65
N LEU A 100 -13.72 -22.62 -29.47
CA LEU A 100 -14.65 -22.43 -30.58
C LEU A 100 -14.24 -23.16 -31.88
N GLY A 101 -13.16 -23.94 -31.85
CA GLY A 101 -12.63 -24.66 -33.01
C GLY A 101 -11.78 -23.83 -33.96
N MET A 102 -11.46 -22.58 -33.63
CA MET A 102 -10.56 -21.75 -34.43
C MET A 102 -9.12 -22.23 -34.28
N ARG A 103 -8.39 -22.31 -35.40
CA ARG A 103 -7.02 -22.81 -35.46
C ARG A 103 -6.13 -21.86 -36.27
N PRO A 104 -4.86 -21.66 -35.89
CA PRO A 104 -3.91 -20.87 -36.68
C PRO A 104 -3.76 -21.46 -38.09
N ASN A 105 -3.91 -20.64 -39.14
CA ASN A 105 -3.79 -21.08 -40.53
C ASN A 105 -2.46 -20.62 -41.14
N PRO A 106 -1.46 -21.51 -41.33
CA PRO A 106 -0.22 -21.17 -42.01
C PRO A 106 -0.38 -21.00 -43.53
N TYR A 107 -1.49 -21.47 -44.11
CA TYR A 107 -1.82 -21.41 -45.54
C TYR A 107 -2.89 -20.34 -45.83
N ALA A 108 -2.81 -19.19 -45.16
CA ALA A 108 -3.76 -18.10 -45.37
C ALA A 108 -3.64 -17.53 -46.80
N VAL A 109 -4.77 -17.47 -47.51
CA VAL A 109 -4.85 -16.96 -48.88
C VAL A 109 -5.52 -15.58 -48.88
N PRO A 110 -4.91 -14.54 -49.48
CA PRO A 110 -5.50 -13.20 -49.50
C PRO A 110 -6.78 -13.16 -50.34
N MET A 111 -7.82 -12.50 -49.80
CA MET A 111 -9.08 -12.23 -50.50
C MET A 111 -9.19 -10.74 -50.80
N ARG A 112 -9.65 -10.39 -52.01
CA ARG A 112 -9.97 -9.01 -52.36
C ARG A 112 -11.36 -8.65 -51.87
N LEU A 113 -11.46 -7.80 -50.84
CA LEU A 113 -12.72 -7.40 -50.21
C LEU A 113 -13.72 -6.78 -51.21
N SER A 114 -13.23 -6.06 -52.21
CA SER A 114 -14.09 -5.37 -53.19
C SER A 114 -14.89 -6.32 -54.08
N ASP A 115 -14.36 -7.53 -54.32
CA ASP A 115 -14.84 -8.42 -55.40
C ASP A 115 -15.02 -9.87 -54.92
N GLY A 116 -14.73 -10.14 -53.64
CA GLY A 116 -14.81 -11.47 -53.01
C GLY A 116 -13.85 -12.53 -53.58
N LYS A 117 -13.02 -12.19 -54.57
CA LYS A 117 -12.11 -13.12 -55.24
C LYS A 117 -10.95 -13.50 -54.32
N VAL A 118 -10.74 -14.81 -54.16
CA VAL A 118 -9.64 -15.41 -53.39
C VAL A 118 -8.49 -15.73 -54.35
N PHE A 119 -7.30 -15.21 -54.07
CA PHE A 119 -6.13 -15.38 -54.94
C PHE A 119 -5.21 -16.47 -54.40
N GLY A 120 -5.43 -17.71 -54.84
CA GLY A 120 -4.64 -18.89 -54.46
C GLY A 120 -5.50 -20.12 -54.23
N THR A 121 -4.89 -21.24 -53.84
CA THR A 121 -5.61 -22.48 -53.52
C THR A 121 -5.73 -22.65 -51.99
N PRO A 122 -6.92 -22.46 -51.41
CA PRO A 122 -7.11 -22.68 -49.97
C PRO A 122 -6.95 -24.16 -49.63
N ARG A 123 -6.24 -24.45 -48.53
CA ARG A 123 -6.07 -25.80 -47.99
C ARG A 123 -6.68 -25.88 -46.59
N PRO A 124 -7.35 -26.99 -46.24
CA PRO A 124 -7.90 -27.18 -44.91
C PRO A 124 -6.78 -27.32 -43.87
N VAL A 125 -7.05 -26.84 -42.64
CA VAL A 125 -6.12 -26.85 -41.50
C VAL A 125 -6.64 -27.82 -40.43
N LEU A 126 -5.82 -28.78 -40.05
CA LEU A 126 -6.04 -29.84 -39.07
C LEU A 126 -5.58 -29.45 -37.66
N GLY A 127 -4.79 -28.37 -37.54
CA GLY A 127 -4.34 -27.79 -36.28
C GLY A 127 -3.08 -28.40 -35.68
N ASN A 128 -2.37 -29.22 -36.44
CA ASN A 128 -1.08 -29.82 -36.09
C ASN A 128 0.08 -29.20 -36.87
N GLU A 129 -0.19 -28.21 -37.72
CA GLU A 129 0.79 -27.62 -38.65
C GLU A 129 1.75 -26.66 -37.96
N VAL A 130 1.33 -26.05 -36.85
CA VAL A 130 2.16 -25.10 -36.08
C VAL A 130 2.09 -25.42 -34.58
N PRO A 131 2.84 -26.44 -34.11
CA PRO A 131 2.77 -26.92 -32.73
C PRO A 131 3.08 -25.84 -31.68
N GLU A 132 4.01 -24.93 -31.97
CA GLU A 132 4.44 -23.90 -31.02
C GLU A 132 3.41 -22.79 -30.77
N THR A 133 2.40 -22.65 -31.63
CA THR A 133 1.36 -21.61 -31.50
C THR A 133 0.12 -22.08 -30.75
N ARG A 134 0.10 -23.33 -30.27
CA ARG A 134 -0.98 -23.81 -29.39
C ARG A 134 -0.77 -23.26 -27.98
N TYR A 135 -1.60 -22.29 -27.63
CA TYR A 135 -1.84 -21.96 -26.23
C TYR A 135 -2.59 -23.12 -25.58
N LEU A 136 -1.88 -23.98 -24.85
CA LEU A 136 -2.46 -25.06 -24.07
C LEU A 136 -3.30 -24.47 -22.92
N SER A 137 -4.43 -25.10 -22.61
CA SER A 137 -5.17 -24.76 -21.40
C SER A 137 -4.31 -25.06 -20.16
N ASP A 138 -4.52 -24.35 -19.05
CA ASP A 138 -3.67 -24.49 -17.86
C ASP A 138 -3.66 -25.93 -17.31
N ALA A 139 -4.77 -26.66 -17.48
CA ALA A 139 -4.90 -28.07 -17.09
C ALA A 139 -4.04 -29.01 -17.96
N GLU A 140 -3.99 -28.77 -19.25
CA GLU A 140 -3.19 -29.56 -20.19
C GLU A 140 -1.70 -29.21 -20.06
N ALA A 141 -1.37 -27.95 -19.78
CA ALA A 141 0.00 -27.52 -19.50
C ALA A 141 0.55 -28.21 -18.24
N ALA A 142 -0.26 -28.29 -17.18
CA ALA A 142 0.12 -29.01 -15.96
C ALA A 142 0.30 -30.52 -16.22
N ALA A 143 -0.56 -31.14 -17.02
CA ALA A 143 -0.43 -32.55 -17.40
C ALA A 143 0.84 -32.81 -18.25
N GLN A 144 1.20 -31.89 -19.13
CA GLN A 144 2.39 -32.00 -19.98
C GLN A 144 3.69 -31.80 -19.19
N ILE A 145 3.69 -30.86 -18.23
CA ILE A 145 4.79 -30.69 -17.28
C ILE A 145 4.94 -31.94 -16.39
N ALA A 146 3.83 -32.51 -15.90
CA ALA A 146 3.84 -33.74 -15.12
C ALA A 146 4.37 -34.93 -15.94
N ALA A 147 3.95 -35.07 -17.20
CA ALA A 147 4.44 -36.11 -18.10
C ALA A 147 5.95 -35.94 -18.39
N TYR A 148 6.42 -34.71 -18.61
CA TYR A 148 7.85 -34.42 -18.79
C TYR A 148 8.66 -34.80 -17.54
N ASN A 149 8.20 -34.40 -16.35
CA ASN A 149 8.84 -34.73 -15.08
C ASN A 149 8.89 -36.25 -14.83
N GLN A 150 7.84 -36.99 -15.22
CA GLN A 150 7.81 -38.45 -15.14
C GLN A 150 8.82 -39.09 -16.10
N THR A 151 8.91 -38.62 -17.35
CA THR A 151 9.89 -39.13 -18.33
C THR A 151 11.33 -38.87 -17.89
N GLU A 152 11.60 -37.72 -17.27
CA GLU A 152 12.94 -37.38 -16.78
C GLU A 152 13.28 -38.22 -15.54
N ALA A 153 12.33 -38.47 -14.64
CA ALA A 153 12.50 -39.38 -13.51
C ALA A 153 12.81 -40.82 -13.97
N ASP A 154 12.11 -41.31 -15.00
CA ASP A 154 12.35 -42.63 -15.58
C ASP A 154 13.73 -42.73 -16.24
N ARG A 155 14.15 -41.68 -16.96
CA ARG A 155 15.49 -41.59 -17.55
C ARG A 155 16.56 -41.62 -16.46
N ILE A 156 16.41 -40.82 -15.42
CA ILE A 156 17.34 -40.78 -14.28
C ILE A 156 17.39 -42.15 -13.58
N ALA A 157 16.25 -42.83 -13.41
CA ALA A 157 16.20 -44.16 -12.82
C ALA A 157 16.93 -45.21 -13.68
N ARG A 158 16.72 -45.20 -15.00
CA ARG A 158 17.42 -46.10 -15.94
C ARG A 158 18.93 -45.84 -15.96
N LEU A 159 19.36 -44.58 -15.93
CA LEU A 159 20.77 -44.22 -15.87
C LEU A 159 21.43 -44.65 -14.56
N LYS A 160 20.74 -44.48 -13.42
CA LYS A 160 21.20 -44.97 -12.11
C LYS A 160 21.29 -46.50 -12.07
N ALA A 161 20.29 -47.20 -12.63
CA ALA A 161 20.31 -48.66 -12.73
C ALA A 161 21.45 -49.17 -13.61
N ALA A 162 21.70 -48.52 -14.76
CA ALA A 162 22.82 -48.84 -15.64
C ALA A 162 24.18 -48.57 -14.97
N ALA A 163 24.31 -47.48 -14.20
CA ALA A 163 25.53 -47.18 -13.44
C ALA A 163 25.76 -48.20 -12.31
N ALA A 164 24.71 -48.64 -11.61
CA ALA A 164 24.81 -49.69 -10.59
C ALA A 164 25.20 -51.04 -11.20
N ALA A 165 24.62 -51.40 -12.35
CA ALA A 165 24.98 -52.60 -13.09
C ALA A 165 26.44 -52.57 -13.57
N LYS A 166 26.92 -51.41 -14.05
CA LYS A 166 28.34 -51.23 -14.41
C LYS A 166 29.26 -51.38 -13.20
N LYS A 167 28.93 -50.77 -12.06
CA LYS A 167 29.70 -50.92 -10.81
C LYS A 167 29.74 -52.37 -10.32
N ALA A 168 28.63 -53.09 -10.39
CA ALA A 168 28.57 -54.51 -10.02
C ALA A 168 29.40 -55.39 -10.97
N ALA A 169 29.36 -55.12 -12.28
CA ALA A 169 30.19 -55.82 -13.26
C ALA A 169 31.69 -55.53 -13.06
N GLU A 170 32.08 -54.31 -12.71
CA GLU A 170 33.47 -53.98 -12.37
C GLU A 170 33.93 -54.64 -11.06
N ALA A 171 33.06 -54.73 -10.05
CA ALA A 171 33.37 -55.44 -8.81
C ALA A 171 33.53 -56.95 -9.03
N ALA A 172 32.67 -57.56 -9.86
CA ALA A 172 32.78 -58.98 -10.24
C ALA A 172 34.08 -59.24 -11.02
N LYS A 173 34.43 -58.38 -11.98
CA LYS A 173 35.71 -58.48 -12.72
C LYS A 173 36.94 -58.33 -11.82
N LYS A 174 36.88 -57.48 -10.79
CA LYS A 174 37.96 -57.34 -9.80
C LYS A 174 38.07 -58.55 -8.87
N ALA A 175 36.96 -59.19 -8.52
CA ALA A 175 36.95 -60.43 -7.74
C ALA A 175 37.50 -61.64 -8.53
N GLU A 176 37.20 -61.72 -9.82
CA GLU A 176 37.77 -62.73 -10.73
C GLU A 176 39.28 -62.50 -10.95
N ALA A 177 39.73 -61.25 -11.07
CA ALA A 177 41.15 -60.93 -11.17
C ALA A 177 41.95 -61.26 -9.88
N ALA A 178 41.34 -61.13 -8.70
CA ALA A 178 41.97 -61.50 -7.43
C ALA A 178 42.10 -63.02 -7.25
N THR A 179 41.16 -63.80 -7.82
CA THR A 179 41.17 -65.27 -7.74
C THR A 179 42.25 -65.88 -8.64
N ASN A 180 42.56 -65.26 -9.78
CA ASN A 180 43.64 -65.71 -10.68
C ASN A 180 45.05 -65.26 -10.27
N GLN A 181 45.21 -64.43 -9.23
CA GLN A 181 46.53 -64.04 -8.70
C GLN A 181 47.01 -64.90 -7.52
N THR A 182 46.16 -65.75 -6.95
CA THR A 182 46.54 -66.65 -5.84
C THR A 182 47.02 -68.04 -6.29
N GLY A 183 47.16 -68.26 -7.61
CA GLY A 183 47.53 -69.55 -8.21
C GLY A 183 48.93 -69.63 -8.82
N THR A 184 49.81 -68.65 -8.58
CA THR A 184 51.14 -68.58 -9.21
C THR A 184 52.31 -68.58 -8.22
N ASP A 185 52.13 -69.17 -7.04
CA ASP A 185 53.25 -69.56 -6.15
C ASP A 185 53.14 -71.06 -5.83
N GLN A 186 53.58 -71.89 -6.78
CA GLN A 186 54.22 -73.19 -6.53
C GLN A 186 55.28 -73.45 -7.60
#